data_AF-A0A7R9MBD1-F1
#
_entry.id   AF-A0A7R9MBD1-F1
#
_cell.length_a   1.000
_cell.length_b   1.000
_cell.length_c   1.000
_cell.angle_alpha   90.00
_cell.angle_beta   90.00
_cell.angle_gamma   90.00
#
_symmetry.space_group_name_H-M   'P 1'
#
loop_
_entity.id
_entity.type
_entity.pdbx_description
1 polymer ?
#
loop_
_entity_poly.entity_id
_entity_poly.type
_entity_poly.pdbx_seq_one_letter_code
_entity_poly.pdbx_strand_id
1 'polypeptide(L)'
;MPYQSLHSSTFKLTLEVPQKYVDKFDYVVSGVRRRLAAMANNMDESIGVIIERLHSRGMLDNSVVIFVSDNGGDPLQHVGNGGSNYPLRGTKFGLFEGGIRVPAFIWSPLLNKSGYVSNALIHVTDLLPTILDAINGTGIRNENNIYGISHWATLSNNKRPVRTELLHNIDPIWNMSAIRYYDYKLVKSTGPVNSS
;
A
#
# COMPACT_ATOMS: atom_id res chain seq x y z
N MET A 1 -9.24 16.63 10.86
CA MET A 1 -9.72 15.28 11.23
C MET A 1 -8.52 14.33 11.22
N PRO A 2 -7.81 14.17 12.35
CA PRO A 2 -6.55 13.40 12.45
C PRO A 2 -6.72 11.87 12.31
N TYR A 3 -7.93 11.36 12.05
CA TYR A 3 -8.24 9.92 12.06
C TYR A 3 -8.18 9.24 10.68
N GLN A 4 -7.77 9.96 9.63
CA GLN A 4 -7.80 9.45 8.25
C GLN A 4 -6.49 8.76 7.82
N SER A 5 -5.42 8.92 8.60
CA SER A 5 -4.15 8.25 8.34
C SER A 5 -3.86 7.26 9.45
N LEU A 6 -3.63 5.99 9.10
CA LEU A 6 -3.07 4.96 10.01
C LEU A 6 -1.58 5.17 10.31
N HIS A 7 -1.18 6.43 10.38
CA HIS A 7 0.21 6.85 10.37
C HIS A 7 0.46 7.77 11.57
N SER A 8 1.55 7.52 12.28
CA SER A 8 2.13 8.50 13.19
C SER A 8 3.34 9.11 12.48
N SER A 9 3.24 10.40 12.16
CA SER A 9 4.25 11.12 11.38
C SER A 9 5.50 11.48 12.20
N THR A 10 5.47 11.26 13.51
CA THR A 10 6.58 11.50 14.43
C THR A 10 6.59 10.49 15.56
N PHE A 11 7.75 10.25 16.16
CA PHE A 11 7.94 9.39 17.34
C PHE A 11 7.13 9.78 18.59
N LYS A 12 6.36 10.88 18.55
CA LYS A 12 5.60 11.43 19.68
C LYS A 12 4.08 11.38 19.51
N LEU A 13 3.57 11.06 18.32
CA LEU A 13 2.13 11.11 18.06
C LEU A 13 1.47 9.79 18.50
N THR A 14 0.52 9.92 19.42
CA THR A 14 -0.34 8.84 19.91
C THR A 14 -1.30 8.38 18.83
N LEU A 15 -1.55 7.07 18.76
CA LEU A 15 -2.63 6.50 17.95
C LEU A 15 -3.96 6.98 18.54
N GLU A 16 -4.60 7.90 17.83
CA GLU A 16 -5.82 8.57 18.27
C GLU A 16 -7.01 8.10 17.44
N VAL A 17 -8.09 7.76 18.12
CA VAL A 17 -9.38 7.39 17.52
C VAL A 17 -10.47 7.56 18.58
N PRO A 18 -11.71 7.94 18.23
CA PRO A 18 -12.78 8.03 19.19
C PRO A 18 -12.99 6.72 19.97
N GLN A 19 -13.25 6.82 21.28
CA GLN A 19 -13.32 5.68 22.19
C GLN A 19 -14.32 4.61 21.71
N LYS A 20 -15.45 5.03 21.11
CA LYS A 20 -16.45 4.12 20.51
C LYS A 20 -15.88 3.10 19.51
N TYR A 21 -14.75 3.41 18.86
CA TYR A 21 -14.06 2.48 17.97
C TYR A 21 -13.13 1.54 18.74
N VAL A 22 -12.46 2.04 19.77
CA VAL A 22 -11.58 1.23 20.64
C VAL A 22 -12.37 0.14 21.34
N ASP A 23 -13.58 0.46 21.79
CA ASP A 23 -14.46 -0.46 22.52
C ASP A 23 -14.88 -1.68 21.68
N LYS A 24 -14.89 -1.57 20.34
CA LYS A 24 -15.20 -2.70 19.43
C LYS A 24 -14.11 -3.79 19.41
N PHE A 25 -12.91 -3.50 19.95
CA PHE A 25 -11.74 -4.36 19.87
C PHE A 25 -11.21 -4.75 21.27
N ASP A 26 -12.08 -4.82 22.28
CA ASP A 26 -11.73 -5.18 23.66
C ASP A 26 -10.98 -6.52 23.78
N TYR A 27 -11.29 -7.47 22.90
CA TYR A 27 -10.62 -8.78 22.75
C TYR A 27 -9.15 -8.69 22.31
N VAL A 28 -8.70 -7.57 21.73
CA VAL A 28 -7.30 -7.35 21.36
C VAL A 28 -6.51 -6.94 22.61
N VAL A 29 -5.67 -7.83 23.13
CA VAL A 29 -4.94 -7.63 24.40
C VAL A 29 -3.98 -6.45 24.36
N SER A 30 -3.18 -6.31 23.29
CA SER A 30 -2.24 -5.18 23.16
C SER A 30 -2.97 -3.87 22.94
N GLY A 31 -2.82 -2.91 23.85
CA GLY A 31 -3.48 -1.60 23.76
C GLY A 31 -3.11 -0.80 22.51
N VAL A 32 -1.85 -0.88 22.06
CA VAL A 32 -1.40 -0.24 20.82
C VAL A 32 -2.04 -0.90 19.60
N ARG A 33 -2.04 -2.24 19.52
CA ARG A 33 -2.70 -2.97 18.44
C ARG A 33 -4.21 -2.73 18.41
N ARG A 34 -4.84 -2.66 19.59
CA ARG A 34 -6.26 -2.35 19.74
C ARG A 34 -6.59 -0.99 19.15
N ARG A 35 -5.82 0.03 19.49
CA ARG A 35 -5.99 1.39 18.93
C ARG A 35 -5.76 1.41 17.42
N LEU A 36 -4.73 0.72 16.91
CA LEU A 36 -4.52 0.63 15.46
C LEU A 36 -5.70 -0.05 14.74
N ALA A 37 -6.22 -1.15 15.29
CA ALA A 37 -7.39 -1.84 14.73
C ALA A 37 -8.63 -0.93 14.72
N ALA A 38 -8.84 -0.18 15.81
CA ALA A 38 -9.90 0.81 15.91
C ALA A 38 -9.75 1.94 14.88
N MET A 39 -8.54 2.46 14.67
CA MET A 39 -8.27 3.43 13.61
C MET A 39 -8.55 2.84 12.22
N ALA A 40 -8.14 1.59 11.97
CA ALA A 40 -8.38 0.91 10.70
C ALA A 40 -9.88 0.72 10.43
N ASN A 41 -10.66 0.39 11.46
CA ASN A 41 -12.11 0.32 11.35
C ASN A 41 -12.75 1.68 11.07
N ASN A 42 -12.30 2.75 11.73
CA ASN A 42 -12.80 4.09 11.44
C ASN A 42 -12.44 4.57 10.01
N MET A 43 -11.26 4.19 9.51
CA MET A 43 -10.84 4.46 8.13
C MET A 43 -11.74 3.71 7.13
N ASP A 44 -12.01 2.43 7.38
CA ASP A 44 -12.92 1.61 6.56
C ASP A 44 -14.33 2.20 6.50
N GLU A 45 -14.92 2.57 7.64
CA GLU A 45 -16.22 3.28 7.68
C GLU A 45 -16.17 4.61 6.90
N SER A 46 -15.09 5.38 7.04
CA SER A 46 -14.92 6.65 6.34
C SER A 46 -14.82 6.48 4.82
N ILE A 47 -14.12 5.44 4.36
CA ILE A 47 -14.06 5.07 2.94
C ILE A 47 -15.46 4.65 2.45
N GLY A 48 -16.18 3.85 3.25
CA GLY A 48 -17.56 3.45 2.96
C GLY A 48 -18.48 4.64 2.69
N VAL A 49 -18.38 5.69 3.52
CA VAL A 49 -19.13 6.94 3.32
C VAL A 49 -18.77 7.59 1.98
N ILE A 50 -17.49 7.66 1.61
CA ILE A 50 -17.06 8.24 0.32
C ILE A 50 -17.64 7.44 -0.85
N ILE A 51 -17.52 6.12 -0.81
CA ILE A 51 -18.04 5.22 -1.85
C ILE A 51 -19.55 5.35 -1.99
N GLU A 52 -20.29 5.38 -0.88
CA GLU A 52 -21.74 5.54 -0.90
C GLU A 52 -22.17 6.91 -1.46
N ARG A 53 -21.44 7.98 -1.13
CA ARG A 53 -21.70 9.30 -1.71
C ARG A 53 -21.44 9.33 -3.21
N LEU A 54 -20.35 8.72 -3.69
CA LEU A 54 -20.07 8.60 -5.12
C LEU A 54 -21.15 7.78 -5.83
N HIS A 55 -21.59 6.67 -5.23
CA HIS A 55 -22.65 5.83 -5.77
C HIS A 55 -23.99 6.57 -5.85
N SER A 56 -24.42 7.22 -4.77
CA SER A 56 -25.69 7.97 -4.71
C SER A 56 -25.79 9.13 -5.72
N ARG A 57 -24.64 9.60 -6.22
CA ARG A 57 -24.54 10.67 -7.22
C ARG A 57 -24.29 10.15 -8.64
N GLY A 58 -24.28 8.83 -8.84
CA GLY A 58 -23.98 8.20 -10.14
C GLY A 58 -22.54 8.43 -10.62
N MET A 59 -21.63 8.87 -9.74
CA MET A 59 -20.23 9.15 -10.10
C MET A 59 -19.38 7.88 -10.08
N LEU A 60 -19.82 6.86 -9.34
CA LEU A 60 -19.05 5.64 -9.14
C LEU A 60 -18.95 4.79 -10.41
N ASP A 61 -19.93 4.88 -11.32
CA ASP A 61 -20.00 4.14 -12.58
C ASP A 61 -18.85 4.45 -13.56
N ASN A 62 -18.22 5.62 -13.39
CA ASN A 62 -17.06 6.06 -14.18
C ASN A 62 -15.89 6.45 -13.26
N SER A 63 -15.69 5.70 -12.18
CA SER A 63 -14.61 5.93 -11.22
C SER A 63 -13.62 4.77 -11.19
N VAL A 64 -12.35 5.08 -10.97
CA VAL A 64 -11.31 4.12 -10.59
C VAL A 64 -10.90 4.41 -9.16
N VAL A 65 -11.08 3.43 -8.27
CA VAL A 65 -10.69 3.51 -6.86
C VAL A 65 -9.41 2.70 -6.67
N ILE A 66 -8.37 3.35 -6.16
CA ILE A 66 -7.09 2.72 -5.84
C ILE A 66 -6.84 2.90 -4.35
N PHE A 67 -6.59 1.80 -3.65
CA PHE A 67 -6.15 1.81 -2.26
C PHE A 67 -4.76 1.19 -2.20
N VAL A 68 -3.84 1.82 -1.47
CA VAL A 68 -2.46 1.34 -1.30
C VAL A 68 -1.89 1.92 0.00
N SER A 69 -1.15 1.10 0.76
CA SER A 69 -0.36 1.60 1.89
C SER A 69 0.92 2.27 1.37
N ASP A 70 1.43 3.27 2.10
CA ASP A 70 2.70 3.94 1.78
C ASP A 70 3.92 3.04 1.99
N ASN A 71 3.91 2.28 3.09
CA ASN A 71 4.94 1.33 3.49
C ASN A 71 4.33 0.23 4.38
N GLY A 72 5.18 -0.73 4.76
CA GLY A 72 4.86 -1.75 5.76
C GLY A 72 4.55 -1.17 7.14
N GLY A 73 3.83 -1.93 7.96
CA GLY A 73 3.54 -1.57 9.35
C GLY A 73 4.79 -1.64 10.23
N ASP A 74 4.71 -1.03 11.43
CA ASP A 74 5.79 -1.05 12.42
C ASP A 74 5.33 -1.63 13.76
N PRO A 75 5.38 -2.97 13.93
CA PRO A 75 4.77 -3.64 15.08
C PRO A 75 5.28 -3.11 16.43
N LEU A 76 6.60 -2.99 16.58
CA LEU A 76 7.26 -2.75 17.87
C LEU A 76 8.54 -1.91 17.78
N GLN A 77 8.97 -1.46 16.58
CA GLN A 77 10.26 -0.78 16.44
C GLN A 77 10.11 0.74 16.48
N HIS A 78 10.74 1.43 15.54
CA HIS A 78 10.91 2.88 15.43
C HIS A 78 9.69 3.70 15.90
N VAL A 79 8.53 3.52 15.26
CA VAL A 79 7.27 4.20 15.59
C VAL A 79 6.44 3.35 16.54
N GLY A 80 6.56 2.02 16.47
CA GLY A 80 5.82 1.09 17.32
C GLY A 80 4.30 1.26 17.18
N ASN A 81 3.80 1.33 15.94
CA ASN A 81 2.39 1.58 15.66
C ASN A 81 1.47 0.36 15.87
N GLY A 82 1.99 -0.80 16.29
CA GLY A 82 1.22 -2.02 16.46
C GLY A 82 0.78 -2.66 15.14
N GLY A 83 1.42 -2.28 14.03
CA GLY A 83 1.23 -2.89 12.72
C GLY A 83 1.55 -4.40 12.72
N SER A 84 1.14 -5.09 11.68
CA SER A 84 1.55 -6.49 11.47
C SER A 84 1.82 -6.68 9.99
N ASN A 85 2.99 -7.23 9.69
CA ASN A 85 3.39 -7.57 8.32
C ASN A 85 3.34 -9.07 8.06
N TYR A 86 2.82 -9.87 9.00
CA TYR A 86 2.77 -11.32 8.87
C TYR A 86 2.14 -11.75 7.54
N PRO A 87 2.73 -12.72 6.81
CA PRO A 87 3.91 -13.53 7.15
C PRO A 87 5.25 -12.94 6.65
N LEU A 88 5.26 -11.69 6.21
CA LEU A 88 6.41 -11.06 5.57
C LEU A 88 7.46 -10.62 6.60
N ARG A 89 8.73 -10.85 6.25
CA ARG A 89 9.89 -10.45 7.07
C ARG A 89 10.08 -8.94 7.06
N GLY A 90 10.39 -8.35 8.21
CA GLY A 90 10.77 -6.95 8.35
C GLY A 90 9.59 -5.99 8.57
N THR A 91 9.93 -4.70 8.66
CA THR A 91 9.02 -3.61 9.05
C THR A 91 9.34 -2.35 8.24
N LYS A 92 8.54 -1.29 8.44
CA LYS A 92 8.85 0.09 8.04
C LYS A 92 10.35 0.39 8.23
N PHE A 93 10.93 1.17 7.32
CA PHE A 93 12.37 1.46 7.17
C PHE A 93 13.23 0.31 6.62
N GLY A 94 12.72 -0.93 6.57
CA GLY A 94 13.43 -2.08 5.99
C GLY A 94 13.17 -2.27 4.49
N LEU A 95 14.10 -2.91 3.78
CA LEU A 95 13.93 -3.36 2.39
C LEU A 95 13.49 -4.83 2.27
N PHE A 96 13.25 -5.51 3.39
CA PHE A 96 12.57 -6.82 3.38
C PHE A 96 11.09 -6.66 3.00
N GLU A 97 10.44 -7.77 2.61
CA GLU A 97 9.05 -7.75 2.12
C GLU A 97 8.09 -7.01 3.05
N GLY A 98 8.20 -7.21 4.36
CA GLY A 98 7.31 -6.57 5.34
C GLY A 98 7.48 -5.06 5.45
N GLY A 99 8.53 -4.46 4.88
CA GLY A 99 8.70 -3.00 4.82
C GLY A 99 8.17 -2.36 3.54
N ILE A 100 8.14 -3.10 2.43
CA ILE A 100 7.90 -2.54 1.08
C ILE A 100 6.80 -3.25 0.26
N ARG A 101 6.39 -4.46 0.66
CA ARG A 101 5.27 -5.17 0.05
C ARG A 101 4.04 -4.94 0.90
N VAL A 102 3.11 -4.17 0.35
CA VAL A 102 1.98 -3.60 1.07
C VAL A 102 0.64 -4.08 0.52
N PRO A 103 -0.44 -4.03 1.31
CA PRO A 103 -1.79 -4.18 0.80
C PRO A 103 -2.09 -3.10 -0.24
N ALA A 104 -2.61 -3.52 -1.39
CA ALA A 104 -3.13 -2.64 -2.42
C ALA A 104 -4.27 -3.33 -3.16
N PHE A 105 -5.24 -2.55 -3.63
CA PHE A 105 -6.26 -3.01 -4.55
C PHE A 105 -6.68 -1.91 -5.51
N ILE A 106 -7.25 -2.34 -6.63
CA ILE A 106 -7.95 -1.49 -7.58
C ILE A 106 -9.38 -1.99 -7.72
N TRP A 107 -10.33 -1.06 -7.74
CA TRP A 107 -11.73 -1.33 -8.00
C TRP A 107 -12.24 -0.33 -9.03
N SER A 108 -12.96 -0.83 -10.05
CA SER A 108 -13.68 0.02 -10.99
C SER A 108 -14.67 -0.85 -11.79
N PRO A 109 -15.86 -0.32 -12.12
CA PRO A 109 -16.75 -0.93 -13.11
C PRO A 109 -16.15 -0.90 -14.54
N LEU A 110 -15.08 -0.14 -14.77
CA LEU A 110 -14.37 -0.05 -16.05
C LEU A 110 -13.34 -1.16 -16.27
N LEU A 111 -13.10 -2.01 -15.26
CA LEU A 111 -12.25 -3.20 -15.43
C LEU A 111 -13.03 -4.29 -16.16
N ASN A 112 -12.43 -4.90 -17.18
CA ASN A 112 -13.06 -6.01 -17.92
C ASN A 112 -13.19 -7.28 -17.08
N LYS A 113 -12.30 -7.46 -16.08
CA LYS A 113 -12.33 -8.54 -15.11
C LYS A 113 -12.13 -7.99 -13.71
N SER A 114 -12.88 -8.52 -12.75
CA SER A 114 -12.84 -8.15 -11.33
C SER A 114 -12.87 -9.40 -10.44
N GLY A 115 -12.66 -9.21 -9.13
CA GLY A 115 -12.77 -10.31 -8.16
C GLY A 115 -11.63 -11.33 -8.21
N TYR A 116 -10.41 -10.91 -8.58
CA TYR A 116 -9.25 -11.78 -8.67
C TYR A 116 -8.01 -11.18 -8.00
N VAL A 117 -7.03 -12.03 -7.68
CA VAL A 117 -5.72 -11.61 -7.17
C VAL A 117 -4.71 -11.55 -8.32
N SER A 118 -4.12 -10.37 -8.53
CA SER A 118 -3.03 -10.20 -9.48
C SER A 118 -1.69 -10.54 -8.82
N ASN A 119 -0.90 -11.41 -9.44
CA ASN A 119 0.48 -11.71 -9.05
C ASN A 119 1.51 -10.89 -9.84
N ALA A 120 1.08 -9.87 -10.59
CA ALA A 120 1.98 -9.00 -11.33
C ALA A 120 2.88 -8.20 -10.38
N LEU A 121 4.15 -8.07 -10.74
CA LEU A 121 5.07 -7.16 -10.06
C LEU A 121 4.66 -5.71 -10.41
N ILE A 122 4.12 -4.99 -9.43
CA ILE A 122 3.65 -3.61 -9.58
C ILE A 122 4.31 -2.76 -8.49
N HIS A 123 4.75 -1.56 -8.85
CA HIS A 123 5.36 -0.59 -7.95
C HIS A 123 4.56 0.72 -7.92
N VAL A 124 4.69 1.51 -6.86
CA VAL A 124 3.94 2.80 -6.74
C VAL A 124 4.23 3.77 -7.89
N THR A 125 5.44 3.70 -8.47
CA THR A 125 5.82 4.49 -9.66
C THR A 125 4.99 4.15 -10.89
N ASP A 126 4.38 2.97 -10.92
CA ASP A 126 3.52 2.50 -12.02
C ASP A 126 2.12 3.12 -11.97
N LEU A 127 1.72 3.70 -10.84
CA LEU A 127 0.38 4.28 -10.69
C LEU A 127 0.15 5.42 -11.69
N LEU A 128 1.11 6.33 -11.86
CA LEU A 128 0.99 7.46 -12.79
C LEU A 128 0.72 7.00 -14.24
N PRO A 129 1.60 6.19 -14.88
CA PRO A 129 1.33 5.73 -16.24
C PRO A 129 0.09 4.84 -16.34
N THR A 130 -0.25 4.07 -15.30
CA THR A 130 -1.46 3.24 -15.27
C THR A 130 -2.74 4.08 -15.24
N ILE A 131 -2.77 5.14 -14.44
CA ILE A 131 -3.92 6.05 -14.35
C ILE A 131 -4.10 6.81 -15.67
N LEU A 132 -3.01 7.30 -16.25
CA LEU A 132 -3.08 8.00 -17.54
C LEU A 132 -3.60 7.08 -18.65
N ASP A 133 -3.12 5.84 -18.70
CA ASP A 133 -3.62 4.82 -19.62
C ASP A 133 -5.11 4.50 -19.39
N ALA A 134 -5.58 4.47 -18.14
CA ALA A 134 -6.99 4.29 -17.83
C ALA A 134 -7.90 5.44 -18.29
N ILE A 135 -7.40 6.69 -18.32
CA ILE A 135 -8.19 7.88 -18.67
C ILE A 135 -8.36 8.01 -20.20
N ASN A 136 -7.29 7.86 -20.97
CA ASN A 136 -7.30 8.20 -22.39
C ASN A 136 -6.58 7.18 -23.30
N GLY A 137 -6.10 6.05 -22.75
CA GLY A 137 -5.37 5.02 -23.50
C GLY A 137 -4.04 5.49 -24.09
N THR A 138 -3.53 6.67 -23.71
CA THR A 138 -2.28 7.18 -24.29
C THR A 138 -1.05 6.64 -23.59
N GLY A 139 -1.20 6.14 -22.35
CA GLY A 139 -0.09 5.97 -21.42
C GLY A 139 0.73 7.26 -21.29
N ILE A 140 1.89 7.18 -20.65
CA ILE A 140 2.89 8.24 -20.77
C ILE A 140 3.61 8.05 -22.10
N ARG A 141 3.46 9.01 -23.00
CA ARG A 141 4.21 9.07 -24.25
C ARG A 141 5.49 9.85 -24.02
N ASN A 142 6.62 9.15 -23.85
CA ASN A 142 7.97 9.71 -23.97
C ASN A 142 8.22 11.02 -23.19
N GLU A 143 7.93 11.02 -21.90
CA GLU A 143 8.53 12.00 -21.01
C GLU A 143 9.82 11.37 -20.44
N ASN A 144 10.96 11.95 -20.81
CA ASN A 144 12.25 11.51 -20.28
C ASN A 144 12.21 11.64 -18.74
N ASN A 145 12.41 10.53 -18.03
CA ASN A 145 12.54 10.39 -16.56
C ASN A 145 11.38 9.73 -15.79
N ILE A 146 10.51 8.93 -16.42
CA ILE A 146 9.54 8.11 -15.68
C ILE A 146 9.92 6.62 -15.76
N TYR A 147 10.17 6.03 -14.59
CA TYR A 147 10.55 4.61 -14.44
C TYR A 147 9.34 3.67 -14.29
N GLY A 148 8.13 4.23 -14.23
CA GLY A 148 6.89 3.50 -14.17
C GLY A 148 6.47 2.91 -15.52
N ILE A 149 5.72 1.81 -15.48
CA ILE A 149 5.14 1.16 -16.65
C ILE A 149 3.62 1.09 -16.43
N SER A 150 2.80 1.28 -17.46
CA SER A 150 1.35 1.08 -17.31
C SER A 150 1.03 -0.40 -17.10
N HIS A 151 0.24 -0.69 -16.07
CA HIS A 151 -0.34 -2.00 -15.81
C HIS A 151 -1.84 -2.06 -16.11
N TRP A 152 -2.44 -1.05 -16.74
CA TRP A 152 -3.89 -0.99 -16.95
C TRP A 152 -4.40 -2.21 -17.72
N ALA A 153 -3.73 -2.58 -18.82
CA ALA A 153 -4.09 -3.77 -19.58
C ALA A 153 -3.95 -5.07 -18.77
N THR A 154 -2.92 -5.19 -17.93
CA THR A 154 -2.69 -6.33 -17.02
C THR A 154 -3.80 -6.43 -15.98
N LEU A 155 -4.16 -5.31 -15.34
CA LEU A 155 -5.14 -5.21 -14.26
C LEU A 155 -6.59 -5.29 -14.75
N SER A 156 -6.91 -4.71 -15.91
CA SER A 156 -8.27 -4.74 -16.47
C SER A 156 -8.62 -6.12 -17.04
N ASN A 157 -7.65 -6.85 -17.59
CA ASN A 157 -7.92 -8.08 -18.35
C ASN A 157 -7.40 -9.39 -17.71
N ASN A 158 -6.76 -9.31 -16.54
CA ASN A 158 -6.01 -10.43 -15.94
C ASN A 158 -5.01 -11.04 -16.94
N LYS A 159 -4.17 -10.18 -17.54
CA LYS A 159 -3.14 -10.56 -18.51
C LYS A 159 -1.79 -10.79 -17.84
N ARG A 160 -0.80 -11.26 -18.62
CA ARG A 160 0.57 -11.45 -18.12
C ARG A 160 1.16 -10.13 -17.57
N PRO A 161 2.03 -10.21 -16.54
CA PRO A 161 2.75 -9.05 -16.03
C PRO A 161 3.67 -8.44 -17.10
N VAL A 162 3.82 -7.12 -17.08
CA VAL A 162 4.72 -6.39 -18.00
C VAL A 162 6.08 -6.05 -17.37
N ARG A 163 6.13 -5.88 -16.05
CA ARG A 163 7.34 -5.60 -15.30
C ARG A 163 7.99 -6.90 -14.81
N THR A 164 9.28 -7.02 -15.07
CA THR A 164 10.11 -8.16 -14.64
C THR A 164 11.21 -7.74 -13.67
N GLU A 165 11.55 -6.45 -13.62
CA GLU A 165 12.60 -5.90 -12.77
C GLU A 165 12.11 -4.67 -11.99
N LEU A 166 12.59 -4.55 -10.75
CA LEU A 166 12.33 -3.42 -9.89
C LEU A 166 13.51 -3.17 -8.96
N LEU A 167 14.19 -2.03 -9.14
CA LEU A 167 15.09 -1.49 -8.13
C LEU A 167 14.26 -0.86 -7.01
N HIS A 168 14.38 -1.36 -5.79
CA HIS A 168 13.66 -0.79 -4.64
C HIS A 168 14.37 0.46 -4.11
N ASN A 169 15.67 0.36 -3.83
CA ASN A 169 16.49 1.50 -3.40
C ASN A 169 17.99 1.16 -3.46
N ILE A 170 18.82 2.20 -3.51
CA ILE A 170 20.27 2.14 -3.20
C ILE A 170 20.56 3.30 -2.26
N ASP A 171 20.80 2.99 -0.99
CA ASP A 171 21.08 3.96 0.06
C ASP A 171 22.51 3.76 0.58
N PRO A 172 23.46 4.64 0.22
CA PRO A 172 24.83 4.56 0.70
C PRO A 172 24.98 5.01 2.16
N ILE A 173 24.04 5.81 2.69
CA ILE A 173 24.07 6.30 4.08
C ILE A 173 23.75 5.15 5.04
N TRP A 174 22.71 4.37 4.72
CA TRP A 174 22.28 3.24 5.54
C TRP A 174 22.93 1.92 5.10
N ASN A 175 23.72 1.95 4.02
CA ASN A 175 24.30 0.77 3.35
C ASN A 175 23.25 -0.30 3.06
N MET A 176 22.12 0.14 2.48
CA MET A 176 20.98 -0.69 2.16
C MET A 176 20.69 -0.64 0.66
N SER A 177 20.51 -1.80 0.05
CA SER A 177 20.01 -1.88 -1.32
C SER A 177 19.15 -3.12 -1.51
N ALA A 178 18.18 -3.01 -2.41
CA ALA A 178 17.39 -4.15 -2.83
C ALA A 178 16.91 -4.02 -4.27
N ILE A 179 16.91 -5.14 -4.97
CA ILE A 179 16.39 -5.28 -6.32
C ILE A 179 15.59 -6.57 -6.41
N ARG A 180 14.51 -6.55 -7.19
CA ARG A 180 13.73 -7.72 -7.56
C ARG A 180 13.86 -7.97 -9.06
N TYR A 181 14.10 -9.22 -9.42
CA TYR A 181 14.18 -9.71 -10.79
C TYR A 181 13.39 -11.01 -10.90
N TYR A 182 12.23 -10.97 -11.57
CA TYR A 182 11.22 -12.01 -11.55
C TYR A 182 10.89 -12.47 -10.11
N ASP A 183 11.11 -13.75 -9.81
CA ASP A 183 10.85 -14.38 -8.52
C ASP A 183 12.01 -14.23 -7.54
N TYR A 184 13.13 -13.68 -7.99
CA TYR A 184 14.32 -13.47 -7.17
C TYR A 184 14.34 -12.07 -6.58
N LYS A 185 14.76 -11.97 -5.32
CA LYS A 185 15.04 -10.70 -4.65
C LYS A 185 16.42 -10.75 -4.03
N LEU A 186 17.26 -9.79 -4.39
CA LEU A 186 18.52 -9.55 -3.71
C LEU A 186 18.33 -8.41 -2.71
N VAL A 187 18.73 -8.64 -1.46
CA VAL A 187 18.69 -7.63 -0.40
C VAL A 187 20.07 -7.58 0.25
N LYS A 188 20.67 -6.39 0.26
CA LYS A 188 21.83 -6.06 1.07
C LYS A 188 21.36 -5.07 2.14
N SER A 189 21.37 -5.46 3.41
CA SER A 189 21.02 -4.55 4.51
C SER A 189 21.85 -4.86 5.73
N THR A 190 22.55 -3.84 6.24
CA THR A 190 23.27 -3.88 7.52
C THR A 190 22.51 -3.15 8.63
N GLY A 191 21.28 -2.68 8.35
CA GLY A 191 20.47 -1.87 9.26
C GLY A 191 19.80 -2.67 10.40
N PRO A 192 19.26 -1.99 11.42
CA PRO A 192 18.72 -2.59 12.66
C PRO A 192 17.50 -3.51 12.46
N VAL A 193 16.92 -3.52 11.26
CA VAL A 193 15.70 -4.26 10.89
C VAL A 193 15.95 -5.76 10.60
N ASN A 194 17.15 -6.25 10.91
CA ASN A 194 17.63 -7.61 10.59
C ASN A 194 17.17 -8.70 11.57
N SER A 195 16.49 -8.38 12.67
CA SER A 195 16.03 -9.40 13.62
C SER A 195 14.92 -10.26 13.02
N SER A 196 15.17 -11.57 13.14
CA SER A 196 14.39 -12.77 12.79
C SER A 196 12.88 -12.61 12.68
#